data_AF-A0A3L7WIE3-F1
#
_entry.id   AF-A0A3L7WIE3-F1
#
_cell.length_a   1.000
_cell.length_b   1.000
_cell.length_c   1.000
_cell.angle_alpha   90.00
_cell.angle_beta   90.00
_cell.angle_gamma   90.00
#
_symmetry.space_group_name_H-M   'P 1'
#
loop_
_entity.id
_entity.type
_entity.pdbx_description
1 polymer ?
#
loop_
_entity_poly.entity_id
_entity_poly.type
_entity_poly.pdbx_seq_one_letter_code
_entity_poly.pdbx_strand_id
1 'polypeptide(L)' 'MKIDRRDGESIEQLLRRFNKIVVAERITKTYREKMQFVSKSEQRKEKRRRAERNRRKKMAQTGH' A
#
# COMPACT_ATOMS: atom_id res chain seq x y z
N MET A 1 -2.21 -2.62 15.51
CA MET A 1 -3.55 -2.58 14.88
C MET A 1 -4.37 -3.74 15.42
N LYS A 2 -5.61 -3.48 15.86
CA LYS A 2 -6.59 -4.49 16.25
C LYS A 2 -7.88 -4.24 15.47
N ILE A 3 -8.57 -5.30 15.03
CA ILE A 3 -9.86 -5.20 14.36
C ILE A 3 -10.86 -6.11 15.05
N ASP A 4 -11.97 -5.53 15.51
CA ASP A 4 -13.06 -6.30 16.10
C ASP A 4 -14.12 -6.60 15.03
N ARG A 5 -14.75 -7.78 15.15
CA ARG A 5 -15.83 -8.23 14.26
C ARG A 5 -17.07 -7.37 14.50
N ARG A 6 -17.76 -6.99 13.42
CA ARG A 6 -19.04 -6.28 13.50
C ARG A 6 -20.22 -7.26 13.52
N ASP A 7 -21.33 -6.85 14.11
CA ASP A 7 -22.57 -7.64 14.08
C ASP A 7 -23.05 -7.84 12.63
N GLY A 8 -23.44 -9.07 12.31
CA GLY A 8 -23.85 -9.46 10.96
C GLY A 8 -22.71 -9.56 9.92
N GLU A 9 -21.46 -9.26 10.27
CA GLU A 9 -20.31 -9.38 9.37
C GLU A 9 -19.88 -10.85 9.23
N SER A 10 -19.73 -11.32 8.00
CA SER A 10 -19.11 -12.62 7.72
C SER A 10 -17.61 -12.57 7.95
N ILE A 11 -16.98 -13.72 8.21
CA ILE A 11 -15.53 -13.80 8.41
C ILE A 11 -14.78 -13.26 7.18
N GLU A 12 -15.27 -13.54 5.98
CA GLU A 12 -14.65 -13.07 4.74
C GLU A 12 -14.70 -11.53 4.62
N GLN A 13 -15.81 -10.91 5.02
CA GLN A 13 -15.93 -9.45 5.06
C GLN A 13 -14.93 -8.83 6.06
N LEU A 14 -14.80 -9.44 7.25
CA LEU A 14 -13.81 -9.03 8.25
C LEU A 14 -12.38 -9.11 7.69
N LEU A 15 -12.01 -10.20 7.02
CA LEU A 15 -10.70 -10.37 6.40
C LEU A 15 -10.44 -9.35 5.28
N ARG A 16 -11.45 -9.06 4.45
CA ARG A 16 -11.36 -8.00 3.42
C ARG A 16 -11.09 -6.63 4.07
N ARG A 17 -11.80 -6.31 5.16
CA ARG A 17 -11.61 -5.04 5.88
C ARG A 17 -10.23 -4.96 6.52
N PHE A 18 -9.76 -6.04 7.15
CA PHE A 18 -8.41 -6.15 7.68
C PHE A 18 -7.36 -5.89 6.60
N ASN A 19 -7.45 -6.60 5.47
CA ASN A 19 -6.51 -6.44 4.35
C ASN A 19 -6.51 -5.01 3.79
N LYS A 20 -7.68 -4.38 3.70
CA LYS A 20 -7.80 -2.98 3.27
C LYS A 20 -7.03 -2.03 4.19
N ILE A 21 -7.14 -2.22 5.51
CA ILE A 21 -6.42 -1.39 6.49
C ILE A 21 -4.91 -1.62 6.40
N VAL A 22 -4.46 -2.89 6.38
CA VAL A 22 -3.04 -3.25 6.24
C VAL A 22 -2.40 -2.60 5.01
N VAL A 23 -3.12 -2.60 3.89
CA VAL A 23 -2.66 -1.98 2.64
C VAL A 23 -2.68 -0.44 2.74
N ALA A 24 -3.74 0.15 3.28
CA ALA A 24 -3.88 1.60 3.43
C ALA A 24 -2.79 2.18 4.33
N GLU A 25 -2.53 1.54 5.47
CA GLU A 25 -1.47 1.91 6.43
C GLU A 25 -0.07 1.48 5.97
N ARG A 26 0.03 0.75 4.85
CA ARG A 26 1.29 0.28 4.25
C ARG A 26 2.15 -0.56 5.21
N ILE A 27 1.55 -1.26 6.17
CA ILE A 27 2.27 -1.98 7.23
C ILE A 27 3.31 -2.94 6.65
N THR A 28 2.87 -3.83 5.76
CA THR A 28 3.74 -4.84 5.12
C THR A 28 4.84 -4.21 4.25
N LYS A 29 4.50 -3.15 3.52
CA LYS A 29 5.45 -2.42 2.66
C LYS A 29 6.55 -1.76 3.50
N THR A 30 6.17 -1.04 4.54
CA THR A 30 7.12 -0.37 5.44
C THR A 30 8.06 -1.38 6.08
N TYR A 31 7.53 -2.53 6.52
CA TYR A 31 8.36 -3.59 7.07
C TYR A 31 9.38 -4.10 6.04
N ARG A 32 8.94 -4.45 4.81
CA ARG A 32 9.84 -4.92 3.74
C ARG A 32 10.91 -3.90 3.38
N GLU A 33 10.57 -2.62 3.31
CA GLU A 33 11.52 -1.53 3.01
C GLU A 33 12.58 -1.35 4.10
N LYS A 34 12.29 -1.76 5.35
CA LYS A 34 13.25 -1.71 6.46
C LYS A 34 14.11 -2.97 6.59
N MET A 35 13.72 -4.09 5.98
CA MET A 35 14.47 -5.36 6.09
C MET A 35 15.83 -5.33 5.37
N GLN A 36 16.03 -4.39 4.44
CA GLN A 36 17.24 -4.30 3.63
C GLN A 36 17.80 -2.89 3.75
N PHE A 37 19.12 -2.79 3.86
CA PHE A 37 19.78 -1.50 3.78
C PHE A 37 19.69 -0.96 2.34
N VAL A 38 19.14 0.24 2.19
CA VAL A 38 19.05 0.93 0.90
C VAL A 38 19.67 2.32 1.07
N SER A 39 20.65 2.66 0.25
CA SER A 39 21.31 3.96 0.30
C SER A 39 20.31 5.10 0.04
N LYS A 40 20.61 6.31 0.56
CA LYS A 40 19.78 7.50 0.34
C LYS A 40 19.59 7.81 -1.16
N SER A 41 20.59 7.51 -1.99
CA SER A 41 20.52 7.71 -3.45
C SER A 41 19.50 6.77 -4.10
N GLU A 42 19.54 5.48 -3.75
CA GLU A 42 18.59 4.49 -4.26
C GLU A 42 17.16 4.76 -3.79
N GLN A 43 16.98 5.21 -2.53
CA GLN A 43 15.67 5.66 -2.04
C GLN A 43 15.11 6.83 -2.87
N ARG A 44 15.97 7.81 -3.25
CA ARG A 44 15.57 8.94 -4.11
C ARG A 44 15.21 8.47 -5.53
N LYS A 45 16.01 7.57 -6.12
CA LYS A 45 15.71 6.98 -7.44
C LYS A 45 14.38 6.25 -7.42
N GLU A 46 14.11 5.44 -6.40
CA GLU A 46 12.85 4.71 -6.28
C GLU A 46 11.65 5.65 -6.09
N LYS A 47 11.79 6.70 -5.27
CA LYS A 47 10.76 7.73 -5.11
C LYS A 47 10.42 8.40 -6.46
N ARG A 48 11.44 8.72 -7.27
CA ARG A 48 11.26 9.29 -8.62
C ARG A 48 10.54 8.32 -9.55
N ARG A 49 10.99 7.07 -9.64
CA ARG A 49 10.35 6.01 -10.45
C ARG A 49 8.90 5.80 -10.05
N ARG A 50 8.60 5.80 -8.74
CA ARG A 50 7.24 5.63 -8.23
C ARG A 50 6.35 6.82 -8.59
N ALA A 51 6.85 8.05 -8.46
CA ALA A 51 6.10 9.24 -8.83
C ALA A 51 5.74 9.24 -10.32
N GLU A 52 6.69 8.88 -11.18
CA GLU A 52 6.46 8.75 -12.62
C GLU A 52 5.43 7.66 -12.96
N ARG A 53 5.57 6.47 -12.37
CA ARG A 53 4.57 5.39 -12.53
C ARG A 53 3.16 5.85 -12.13
N ASN A 54 3.03 6.59 -11.04
CA ASN A 54 1.74 7.11 -10.60
C ASN A 54 1.18 8.18 -11.57
N ARG A 55 2.03 9.04 -12.14
CA ARG A 55 1.62 10.00 -13.17
C ARG A 55 1.10 9.28 -14.42
N ARG A 56 1.83 8.28 -14.91
CA ARG A 56 1.42 7.47 -16.07
C ARG A 56 0.07 6.76 -15.82
N LYS A 57 -0.13 6.19 -14.62
CA LYS A 57 -1.40 5.57 -14.24
C LYS A 57 -2.57 6.57 -14.23
N LYS A 58 -2.36 7.77 -13.68
CA LYS A 58 -3.40 8.81 -13.66
C LYS A 58 -3.79 9.23 -15.08
N MET A 59 -2.80 9.49 -15.93
CA MET A 59 -3.03 9.88 -17.32
C MET A 59 -3.86 8.83 -18.08
N ALA A 60 -3.55 7.54 -17.90
CA ALA A 60 -4.31 6.45 -18.50
C ALA A 60 -5.76 6.33 -18.00
N GLN A 61 -6.08 6.81 -16.79
CA GLN A 61 -7.44 6.79 -16.24
C GLN A 61 -8.30 7.95 -16.73
N THR A 62 -7.70 9.09 -17.07
CA THR A 62 -8.38 10.29 -17.62
C THR A 62 -8.52 10.29 -19.14
N GLY A 63 -7.94 9.30 -19.84
CA GLY A 63 -7.97 9.19 -21.30
C GLY A 63 -9.10 8.32 -21.87
N HIS A 64 -10.14 8.04 -21.08
CA HIS A 64 -11.39 7.37 -21.48
C HIS A 64 -12.58 8.21 -21.05
#